data_AF-A0AAN6US61-F1
#
_entry.id   AF-A0AAN6US61-F1
#
_cell.length_a   1.000
_cell.length_b   1.000
_cell.length_c   1.000
_cell.angle_alpha   90.00
_cell.angle_beta   90.00
_cell.angle_gamma   90.00
#
_symmetry.space_group_name_H-M   'P 1'
#
loop_
_entity.id
_entity.type
_entity.pdbx_description
1 polymer ?
#
loop_
_entity_poly.entity_id
_entity_poly.type
_entity_poly.pdbx_seq_one_letter_code
_entity_poly.pdbx_strand_id
1 'polypeptide(L)'
;MRSRRREKPIFRGFAIALAGDFGDLGGGQWTDANIARWIGLRGGMFAGRAPLPTRTVTHLVCTAEAFRAGTGREGTVRDVLQRGSSTQIVELDWLEDSLHQQKRLDEAPYSHLRALTVEREREKRRLRNLKGQEQAVRTVNPNLYHVYRDQTYFQYTVLLTRDNEDEGIQGERYVLTIYESNAAQPHLYWFIVKYYKKKGDTHAKVHRPSNSPGVFSRAFAQFESFFLCKTGLPWAQRLLGPGPTTTATAEKKLFRYTPPVGVFHHRQTGTQGES
;
A
#
# COMPACT_ATOMS: atom_id res chain seq x y z
N MET A 1 40.35 -40.54 -40.88
CA MET A 1 39.14 -39.74 -40.57
C MET A 1 39.01 -39.60 -39.06
N ARG A 2 39.14 -38.40 -38.49
CA ARG A 2 38.90 -38.18 -37.05
C ARG A 2 37.39 -38.25 -36.79
N SER A 3 36.97 -39.16 -35.90
CA SER A 3 35.59 -39.25 -35.41
C SER A 3 35.14 -37.87 -34.92
N ARG A 4 34.07 -37.32 -35.53
CA ARG A 4 33.44 -36.09 -35.06
C ARG A 4 32.93 -36.34 -33.65
N ARG A 5 33.57 -35.72 -32.65
CA ARG A 5 33.12 -35.76 -31.25
C ARG A 5 31.69 -35.24 -31.21
N ARG A 6 30.73 -36.11 -30.91
CA ARG A 6 29.30 -35.77 -30.85
C ARG A 6 29.09 -34.79 -29.71
N GLU A 7 28.49 -33.64 -29.99
CA GLU A 7 28.19 -32.64 -28.95
C GLU A 7 27.22 -33.22 -27.90
N LYS A 8 27.36 -32.76 -26.65
CA LYS A 8 26.48 -33.19 -25.56
C LYS A 8 25.04 -32.72 -25.86
N PRO A 9 24.04 -33.61 -25.88
CA PRO A 9 22.68 -33.28 -26.26
C PRO A 9 21.90 -32.66 -25.09
N ILE A 10 22.27 -31.45 -24.68
CA ILE A 10 21.73 -30.77 -23.49
C ILE A 10 20.28 -30.31 -23.62
N PHE A 11 19.77 -30.19 -24.86
CA PHE A 11 18.39 -29.79 -25.14
C PHE A 11 17.55 -30.96 -25.67
N ARG A 12 17.97 -32.21 -25.42
CA ARG A 12 17.18 -33.38 -25.82
C ARG A 12 15.76 -33.33 -25.25
N GLY A 13 14.76 -33.36 -26.12
CA GLY A 13 13.34 -33.30 -25.75
C GLY A 13 12.79 -31.88 -25.59
N PHE A 14 13.60 -30.85 -25.87
CA PHE A 14 13.19 -29.46 -25.75
C PHE A 14 12.78 -28.93 -27.12
N ALA A 15 11.60 -28.34 -27.18
CA ALA A 15 11.15 -27.51 -28.29
C ALA A 15 11.22 -26.05 -27.86
N ILE A 16 12.07 -25.27 -28.52
CA ILE A 16 12.42 -23.90 -28.14
C ILE A 16 11.93 -22.96 -29.24
N ALA A 17 11.13 -21.97 -28.86
CA ALA A 17 10.61 -20.92 -29.73
C ALA A 17 11.18 -19.56 -29.34
N LEU A 18 11.08 -18.60 -30.27
CA LEU A 18 11.49 -17.21 -30.06
C LEU A 18 10.32 -16.23 -30.10
N ALA A 19 10.39 -15.20 -29.27
CA ALA A 19 9.52 -14.02 -29.34
C ALA A 19 10.34 -12.73 -29.16
N GLY A 20 10.16 -11.79 -30.08
CA GLY A 20 10.95 -10.56 -30.14
C GLY A 20 12.14 -10.65 -31.08
N ASP A 21 12.78 -9.52 -31.35
CA ASP A 21 13.96 -9.46 -32.19
C ASP A 21 15.24 -9.65 -31.37
N PHE A 22 16.14 -10.48 -31.88
CA PHE A 22 17.44 -10.79 -31.29
C PHE A 22 18.58 -10.47 -32.27
N GLY A 23 18.27 -10.07 -33.51
CA GLY A 23 19.25 -9.91 -34.59
C GLY A 23 20.35 -8.90 -34.25
N ASP A 24 20.03 -7.83 -33.55
CA ASP A 24 21.00 -6.79 -33.17
C ASP A 24 21.84 -7.14 -31.93
N LEU A 25 21.52 -8.24 -31.23
CA LEU A 25 22.24 -8.66 -30.03
C LEU A 25 23.53 -9.41 -30.37
N GLY A 26 24.54 -9.28 -29.52
CA GLY A 26 25.79 -10.05 -29.62
C GLY A 26 26.53 -9.89 -30.95
N GLY A 27 26.42 -8.72 -31.60
CA GLY A 27 27.10 -8.45 -32.87
C GLY A 27 26.49 -9.12 -34.09
N GLY A 28 25.18 -9.39 -34.10
CA GLY A 28 24.51 -9.96 -35.28
C GLY A 28 24.38 -11.47 -35.28
N GLN A 29 24.90 -12.16 -34.27
CA GLN A 29 25.02 -13.62 -34.30
C GLN A 29 23.72 -14.36 -33.95
N TRP A 30 22.80 -13.72 -33.23
CA TRP A 30 21.55 -14.30 -32.72
C TRP A 30 20.42 -14.31 -33.77
N THR A 31 20.74 -14.76 -34.98
CA THR A 31 19.76 -14.98 -36.05
C THR A 31 19.04 -16.31 -35.86
N ASP A 32 17.82 -16.43 -36.38
CA ASP A 32 17.03 -17.67 -36.34
C ASP A 32 17.79 -18.87 -36.91
N ALA A 33 18.55 -18.66 -37.99
CA ALA A 33 19.35 -19.71 -38.62
C ALA A 33 20.47 -20.22 -37.67
N ASN A 34 21.16 -19.30 -36.99
CA ASN A 34 22.19 -19.67 -36.03
C ASN A 34 21.59 -20.35 -34.79
N ILE A 35 20.52 -19.79 -34.25
CA ILE A 35 19.80 -20.35 -33.10
C ILE A 35 19.28 -21.76 -33.42
N ALA A 36 18.64 -21.95 -34.58
CA ALA A 36 18.18 -23.25 -35.04
C ALA A 36 19.32 -24.26 -35.14
N ARG A 37 20.45 -23.85 -35.72
CA ARG A 37 21.65 -24.69 -35.84
C ARG A 37 22.20 -25.07 -34.47
N TRP A 38 22.37 -24.12 -33.54
CA TRP A 38 22.93 -24.38 -32.22
C TRP A 38 22.03 -25.27 -31.35
N ILE A 39 20.72 -25.03 -31.38
CA ILE A 39 19.74 -25.88 -30.69
C ILE A 39 19.77 -27.31 -31.27
N GLY A 40 19.80 -27.44 -32.59
CA GLY A 40 19.84 -28.73 -33.28
C GLY A 40 21.11 -29.53 -32.99
N LEU A 41 22.28 -28.88 -32.99
CA LEU A 41 23.56 -29.50 -32.61
C LEU A 41 23.52 -30.06 -31.17
N ARG A 42 22.73 -29.44 -30.29
CA ARG A 42 22.50 -29.84 -28.89
C ARG A 42 21.29 -30.75 -28.68
N GLY A 43 20.73 -31.28 -29.77
CA GLY A 43 19.66 -32.28 -29.73
C GLY A 43 18.27 -31.73 -29.38
N GLY A 44 18.09 -30.41 -29.41
CA GLY A 44 16.78 -29.77 -29.28
C GLY A 44 16.12 -29.53 -30.64
N MET A 45 14.86 -29.07 -30.59
CA MET A 45 14.08 -28.67 -31.76
C MET A 45 13.83 -27.17 -31.72
N PHE A 46 14.20 -26.47 -32.79
CA PHE A 46 13.79 -25.08 -32.98
C PHE A 46 12.39 -25.03 -33.57
N ALA A 47 11.46 -24.43 -32.83
CA ALA A 47 10.04 -24.37 -33.20
C ALA A 47 9.68 -23.12 -34.02
N GLY A 48 10.64 -22.24 -34.31
CA GLY A 48 10.42 -20.99 -35.03
C GLY A 48 10.02 -19.83 -34.12
N ARG A 49 9.38 -18.81 -34.70
CA ARG A 49 8.91 -17.61 -34.01
C ARG A 49 7.40 -17.68 -33.76
N ALA A 50 6.98 -17.09 -32.64
CA ALA A 50 5.60 -16.81 -32.33
C ALA A 50 4.85 -16.09 -33.48
N PRO A 51 3.54 -16.37 -33.71
CA PRO A 51 2.66 -17.29 -32.97
C PRO A 51 2.80 -18.76 -33.41
N LEU A 52 2.77 -19.69 -32.46
CA LEU A 52 2.98 -21.14 -32.68
C LEU A 52 1.89 -22.00 -32.04
N PRO A 53 1.63 -23.22 -32.54
CA PRO A 53 0.80 -24.21 -31.85
C PRO A 53 1.47 -24.64 -30.54
N THR A 54 1.11 -23.92 -29.48
CA THR A 54 1.56 -23.98 -28.07
C THR A 54 1.77 -25.36 -27.46
N ARG A 55 1.09 -26.41 -27.93
CA ARG A 55 1.12 -27.74 -27.28
C ARG A 55 2.45 -28.48 -27.42
N THR A 56 3.34 -28.04 -28.31
CA THR A 56 4.65 -28.68 -28.53
C THR A 56 5.81 -27.88 -27.96
N VAL A 57 5.62 -26.60 -27.63
CA VAL A 57 6.71 -25.70 -27.22
C VAL A 57 6.96 -25.81 -25.72
N THR A 58 8.17 -26.22 -25.36
CA THR A 58 8.59 -26.35 -23.95
C THR A 58 9.18 -25.05 -23.40
N HIS A 59 9.84 -24.26 -24.26
CA HIS A 59 10.54 -23.03 -23.86
C HIS A 59 10.25 -21.92 -24.87
N LEU A 60 9.85 -20.76 -24.37
CA LEU A 60 9.74 -19.54 -25.14
C LEU A 60 10.85 -18.59 -24.67
N VAL A 61 11.89 -18.45 -25.50
CA VAL A 61 12.94 -17.47 -25.29
C VAL A 61 12.43 -16.13 -25.82
N CYS A 62 12.36 -15.13 -24.95
CA CYS A 62 11.66 -13.88 -25.21
C CYS A 62 12.50 -12.68 -24.79
N THR A 63 12.49 -11.59 -25.56
CA THR A 63 13.02 -10.31 -25.08
C THR A 63 12.10 -9.71 -24.04
N ALA A 64 12.64 -8.87 -23.14
CA ALA A 64 11.82 -8.17 -22.15
C ALA A 64 10.74 -7.28 -22.81
N GLU A 65 11.03 -6.71 -23.98
CA GLU A 65 10.07 -5.92 -24.76
C GLU A 65 8.95 -6.77 -25.34
N ALA A 66 9.27 -7.87 -26.01
CA ALA A 66 8.28 -8.78 -26.55
C ALA A 66 7.46 -9.46 -25.45
N PHE A 67 8.06 -9.70 -24.27
CA PHE A 67 7.34 -10.18 -23.10
C PHE A 67 6.30 -9.16 -22.65
N ARG A 68 6.69 -7.89 -22.47
CA ARG A 68 5.77 -6.81 -22.08
C ARG A 68 4.66 -6.62 -23.11
N ALA A 69 5.00 -6.47 -24.39
CA ALA A 69 4.03 -6.31 -25.47
C ALA A 69 3.10 -7.51 -25.62
N GLY A 70 3.66 -8.72 -25.47
CA GLY A 70 2.96 -10.00 -25.60
C GLY A 70 2.00 -10.34 -24.45
N THR A 71 2.00 -9.56 -23.35
CA THR A 71 1.00 -9.69 -22.27
C THR A 71 -0.33 -8.99 -22.59
N GLY A 72 -0.39 -8.23 -23.71
CA GLY A 72 -1.60 -7.60 -24.23
C GLY A 72 -2.64 -8.59 -24.78
N ARG A 73 -3.81 -8.08 -25.20
CA ARG A 73 -5.00 -8.91 -25.47
C ARG A 73 -4.83 -10.01 -26.52
N GLU A 74 -3.88 -9.86 -27.46
CA GLU A 74 -3.66 -10.76 -28.60
C GLU A 74 -2.21 -11.26 -28.68
N GLY A 75 -1.45 -11.17 -27.57
CA GLY A 75 -0.04 -11.50 -27.57
C GLY A 75 0.26 -12.99 -27.34
N THR A 76 1.27 -13.52 -28.01
CA THR A 76 1.66 -14.94 -27.88
C THR A 76 2.09 -15.34 -26.47
N VAL A 77 2.64 -14.41 -25.69
CA VAL A 77 2.95 -14.64 -24.27
C VAL A 77 1.66 -14.83 -23.46
N ARG A 78 0.60 -14.05 -23.74
CA ARG A 78 -0.72 -14.24 -23.13
C ARG A 78 -1.32 -15.59 -23.47
N ASP A 79 -1.21 -16.06 -24.71
CA ASP A 79 -1.67 -17.41 -25.11
C ASP A 79 -0.99 -18.51 -24.29
N VAL A 80 0.34 -18.43 -24.14
CA VAL A 80 1.14 -19.38 -23.34
C VAL A 80 0.68 -19.37 -21.88
N LEU A 81 0.43 -18.19 -21.31
CA LEU A 81 -0.03 -18.01 -19.93
C LEU A 81 -1.47 -18.47 -19.70
N GLN A 82 -2.39 -18.20 -20.62
CA GLN A 82 -3.82 -18.51 -20.47
C GLN A 82 -4.12 -19.99 -20.67
N ARG A 83 -3.35 -20.68 -21.51
CA ARG A 83 -3.56 -22.11 -21.82
C ARG A 83 -3.05 -23.04 -20.73
N GLY A 84 -2.53 -22.51 -19.62
CA GLY A 84 -1.95 -23.31 -18.53
C GLY A 84 -0.79 -24.20 -19.01
N SER A 85 -0.09 -23.78 -20.06
CA SER A 85 0.99 -24.57 -20.64
C SER A 85 2.16 -24.68 -19.65
N SER A 86 2.84 -25.82 -19.63
CA SER A 86 4.08 -26.02 -18.86
C SER A 86 5.28 -25.29 -19.49
N THR A 87 5.04 -24.48 -20.52
CA THR A 87 6.07 -23.75 -21.26
C THR A 87 6.78 -22.74 -20.36
N GLN A 88 8.10 -22.84 -20.29
CA GLN A 88 8.93 -21.90 -19.57
C GLN A 88 9.16 -20.66 -20.42
N ILE A 89 8.91 -19.47 -19.87
CA ILE A 89 9.14 -18.20 -20.55
C ILE A 89 10.40 -17.57 -19.94
N VAL A 90 11.46 -17.52 -20.73
CA VAL A 90 12.82 -17.18 -20.27
C VAL A 90 13.48 -16.11 -21.15
N GLU A 91 14.49 -15.44 -20.62
CA GLU A 91 15.37 -14.53 -21.35
C GLU A 91 16.35 -15.26 -22.27
N LEU A 92 16.98 -14.53 -23.20
CA LEU A 92 18.00 -15.08 -24.11
C LEU A 92 19.19 -15.67 -23.34
N ASP A 93 19.55 -15.05 -22.23
CA ASP A 93 20.68 -15.43 -21.37
C ASP A 93 20.59 -16.90 -20.93
N TRP A 94 19.40 -17.46 -20.73
CA TRP A 94 19.25 -18.88 -20.42
C TRP A 94 19.80 -19.78 -21.54
N LEU A 95 19.50 -19.43 -22.79
CA LEU A 95 19.98 -20.17 -23.97
C LEU A 95 21.48 -19.95 -24.17
N GLU A 96 21.94 -18.70 -24.06
CA GLU A 96 23.35 -18.33 -24.17
C GLU A 96 24.21 -19.04 -23.12
N ASP A 97 23.86 -18.92 -21.84
CA ASP A 97 24.61 -19.52 -20.75
C ASP A 97 24.57 -21.04 -20.80
N SER A 98 23.42 -21.64 -21.18
CA SER A 98 23.32 -23.10 -21.34
C SER A 98 24.21 -23.61 -22.47
N LEU A 99 24.29 -22.88 -23.58
CA LEU A 99 25.19 -23.18 -24.68
C LEU A 99 26.65 -23.00 -24.26
N HIS A 100 26.99 -21.90 -23.58
CA HIS A 100 28.35 -21.62 -23.13
C HIS A 100 28.84 -22.67 -22.13
N GLN A 101 28.03 -23.01 -21.13
CA GLN A 101 28.37 -23.98 -20.08
C GLN A 101 28.20 -25.43 -20.51
N GLN A 102 27.70 -25.67 -21.73
CA GLN A 102 27.52 -27.02 -22.29
C GLN A 102 26.64 -27.91 -21.40
N LYS A 103 25.65 -27.30 -20.74
CA LYS A 103 24.72 -27.94 -19.79
C LYS A 103 23.40 -27.18 -19.80
N ARG A 104 22.27 -27.87 -19.63
CA ARG A 104 20.99 -27.22 -19.35
C ARG A 104 21.03 -26.52 -17.99
N LEU A 105 20.83 -25.21 -17.99
CA LEU A 105 20.66 -24.43 -16.76
C LEU A 105 19.21 -24.39 -16.31
N ASP A 106 19.03 -24.13 -15.01
CA ASP A 106 17.71 -23.92 -14.43
C ASP A 106 17.04 -22.68 -15.04
N GLU A 107 15.75 -22.77 -15.36
CA GLU A 107 15.00 -21.71 -16.02
C GLU A 107 14.60 -20.59 -15.04
N ALA A 108 14.52 -20.92 -13.75
CA ALA A 108 14.04 -20.02 -12.71
C ALA A 108 14.76 -18.65 -12.63
N PRO A 109 16.10 -18.56 -12.69
CA PRO A 109 16.79 -17.27 -12.62
C PRO A 109 16.53 -16.36 -13.82
N TYR A 110 16.15 -16.95 -14.96
CA TYR A 110 15.97 -16.27 -16.24
C TYR A 110 14.49 -16.04 -16.58
N SER A 111 13.59 -16.32 -15.64
CA SER A 111 12.15 -16.30 -15.89
C SER A 111 11.57 -14.90 -15.83
N HIS A 112 11.02 -14.44 -16.96
CA HIS A 112 10.27 -13.18 -17.05
C HIS A 112 9.08 -13.12 -16.06
N LEU A 113 8.42 -14.25 -15.82
CA LEU A 113 7.29 -14.32 -14.89
C LEU A 113 7.70 -14.14 -13.43
N ARG A 114 8.81 -14.77 -13.04
CA ARG A 114 9.35 -14.60 -11.69
C ARG A 114 9.85 -13.18 -11.48
N ALA A 115 10.58 -12.62 -12.44
CA ALA A 115 11.03 -11.22 -12.41
C ALA A 115 9.84 -10.25 -12.21
N LEU A 116 8.77 -10.41 -12.99
CA LEU A 116 7.56 -9.59 -12.87
C LEU A 116 6.85 -9.76 -11.52
N THR A 117 6.83 -10.97 -10.97
CA THR A 117 6.20 -11.26 -9.67
C THR A 117 6.96 -10.57 -8.54
N VAL A 118 8.28 -10.71 -8.54
CA VAL A 118 9.17 -10.06 -7.56
C VAL A 118 9.05 -8.54 -7.63
N GLU A 119 8.97 -7.95 -8.83
CA GLU A 119 8.79 -6.51 -9.01
C GLU A 119 7.44 -6.02 -8.43
N ARG A 120 6.34 -6.72 -8.73
CA ARG A 120 5.01 -6.41 -8.18
C ARG A 120 4.97 -6.48 -6.66
N GLU A 121 5.61 -7.48 -6.06
CA GLU A 121 5.71 -7.61 -4.62
C GLU A 121 6.52 -6.49 -3.98
N ARG A 122 7.64 -6.11 -4.60
CA ARG A 122 8.47 -4.97 -4.17
C ARG A 122 7.67 -3.67 -4.20
N GLU A 123 6.94 -3.41 -5.28
CA GLU A 123 6.13 -2.20 -5.41
C GLU A 123 4.96 -2.19 -4.41
N LYS A 124 4.27 -3.32 -4.23
CA LYS A 124 3.23 -3.48 -3.20
C LYS A 124 3.78 -3.20 -1.80
N ARG A 125 4.98 -3.69 -1.48
CA ARG A 125 5.67 -3.41 -0.22
C ARG A 125 6.01 -1.93 -0.08
N ARG A 126 6.51 -1.29 -1.14
CA ARG A 126 6.81 0.14 -1.18
C ARG A 126 5.58 1.00 -0.90
N LEU A 127 4.47 0.73 -1.58
CA LEU A 127 3.20 1.45 -1.38
C LEU A 127 2.66 1.25 0.04
N ARG A 128 2.74 0.03 0.59
CA ARG A 128 2.36 -0.24 1.98
C ARG A 128 3.22 0.57 2.96
N ASN A 129 4.52 0.65 2.74
CA ASN A 129 5.43 1.42 3.59
C ASN A 129 5.13 2.92 3.51
N LEU A 130 4.91 3.46 2.30
CA LEU A 130 4.56 4.87 2.11
C LEU A 130 3.25 5.22 2.82
N LYS A 131 2.23 4.37 2.68
CA LYS A 131 0.96 4.52 3.40
C LYS A 131 1.15 4.46 4.92
N GLY A 132 2.03 3.56 5.39
CA GLY A 132 2.40 3.47 6.81
C GLY A 132 3.07 4.74 7.33
N GLN A 133 3.98 5.34 6.56
CA GLN A 133 4.62 6.62 6.88
C GLN A 133 3.61 7.77 6.89
N GLU A 134 2.75 7.87 5.88
CA GLU A 134 1.69 8.88 5.82
C GLU A 134 0.74 8.76 7.02
N GLN A 135 0.39 7.54 7.40
CA GLN A 135 -0.45 7.28 8.58
C GLN A 135 0.29 7.66 9.87
N ALA A 136 1.58 7.36 10.02
CA ALA A 136 2.39 7.77 11.16
C ALA A 136 2.55 9.29 11.27
N VAL A 137 2.56 10.02 10.15
CA VAL A 137 2.54 11.50 10.14
C VAL A 137 1.14 12.03 10.51
N ARG A 138 0.07 11.34 10.11
CA ARG A 138 -1.30 11.77 10.41
C ARG A 138 -1.75 11.44 11.83
N THR A 139 -1.28 10.35 12.41
CA THR A 139 -1.68 9.92 13.74
C THR A 139 -0.59 10.18 14.77
N VAL A 140 -0.97 10.38 16.03
CA VAL A 140 -0.01 10.41 17.13
C VAL A 140 0.31 8.96 17.52
N ASN A 141 1.58 8.64 17.72
CA ASN A 141 2.01 7.30 18.10
C ASN A 141 1.59 7.01 19.56
N PRO A 142 0.68 6.05 19.80
CA PRO A 142 0.16 5.77 21.15
C PRO A 142 1.21 5.19 22.11
N ASN A 143 2.32 4.66 21.60
CA ASN A 143 3.42 4.17 22.45
C ASN A 143 4.27 5.33 23.01
N LEU A 144 4.24 6.49 22.35
CA LEU A 144 5.04 7.66 22.73
C LEU A 144 4.21 8.76 23.39
N TYR A 145 2.89 8.73 23.22
CA TYR A 145 1.97 9.74 23.72
C TYR A 145 0.68 9.11 24.20
N HIS A 146 0.04 9.75 25.17
CA HIS A 146 -1.30 9.45 25.65
C HIS A 146 -2.18 10.71 25.56
N VAL A 147 -3.49 10.58 25.79
CA VAL A 147 -4.36 11.76 25.82
C VAL A 147 -4.12 12.54 27.10
N TYR A 148 -3.87 13.84 26.96
CA TYR A 148 -3.64 14.73 28.09
C TYR A 148 -4.87 14.77 29.02
N ARG A 149 -4.59 14.74 30.33
CA ARG A 149 -5.57 14.95 31.40
C ARG A 149 -5.10 16.12 32.25
N ASP A 150 -6.01 17.04 32.55
CA ASP A 150 -5.68 18.09 33.51
C ASP A 150 -5.79 17.59 34.96
N GLN A 151 -5.53 18.51 35.90
CA GLN A 151 -5.59 18.26 37.34
C GLN A 151 -6.98 17.83 37.84
N THR A 152 -8.03 18.06 37.05
CA THR A 152 -9.40 17.61 37.35
C THR A 152 -9.71 16.23 36.76
N TYR A 153 -8.71 15.57 36.18
CA TYR A 153 -8.82 14.33 35.41
C TYR A 153 -9.67 14.48 34.13
N PHE A 154 -9.94 15.72 33.70
CA PHE A 154 -10.64 15.95 32.45
C PHE A 154 -9.75 15.54 31.29
N GLN A 155 -10.20 14.52 30.54
CA GLN A 155 -9.50 14.04 29.36
C GLN A 155 -9.79 14.94 28.16
N TYR A 156 -8.76 15.50 27.55
CA TYR A 156 -8.88 16.40 26.40
C TYR A 156 -9.15 15.62 25.11
N THR A 157 -10.30 14.95 25.04
CA THR A 157 -10.94 14.41 23.84
C THR A 157 -12.32 15.03 23.71
N VAL A 158 -12.36 16.21 23.08
CA VAL A 158 -13.53 17.08 23.00
C VAL A 158 -14.30 16.78 21.73
N LEU A 159 -15.58 16.43 21.88
CA LEU A 159 -16.49 16.15 20.78
C LEU A 159 -17.32 17.39 20.46
N LEU A 160 -17.27 17.83 19.21
CA LEU A 160 -18.15 18.86 18.66
C LEU A 160 -19.06 18.22 17.60
N THR A 161 -20.36 18.43 17.68
CA THR A 161 -21.35 17.87 16.75
C THR A 161 -22.17 18.96 16.07
N ARG A 162 -22.55 18.71 14.84
CA ARG A 162 -23.51 19.54 14.10
C ARG A 162 -24.45 18.63 13.33
N ASP A 163 -25.73 18.83 13.56
CA ASP A 163 -26.81 18.22 12.81
C ASP A 163 -27.69 19.35 12.27
N ASN A 164 -28.02 19.31 10.99
CA ASN A 164 -28.92 20.25 10.33
C ASN A 164 -29.75 19.48 9.30
N GLU A 165 -30.94 19.06 9.71
CA GLU A 165 -31.85 18.25 8.89
C GLU A 165 -32.27 18.99 7.61
N ASP A 166 -32.48 20.31 7.69
CA ASP A 166 -32.87 21.16 6.55
C ASP A 166 -31.80 21.19 5.44
N GLU A 167 -30.53 21.02 5.79
CA GLU A 167 -29.38 20.98 4.86
C GLU A 167 -28.90 19.55 4.58
N GLY A 168 -29.60 18.53 5.09
CA GLY A 168 -29.21 17.12 4.96
C GLY A 168 -27.93 16.75 5.72
N ILE A 169 -27.52 17.55 6.71
CA ILE A 169 -26.34 17.31 7.54
C ILE A 169 -26.74 16.43 8.72
N GLN A 170 -26.25 15.20 8.74
CA GLN A 170 -26.48 14.26 9.84
C GLN A 170 -25.19 13.57 10.28
N GLY A 171 -24.87 13.69 11.56
CA GLY A 171 -23.73 13.08 12.23
C GLY A 171 -22.38 13.72 11.90
N GLU A 172 -22.38 14.99 11.49
CA GLU A 172 -21.14 15.73 11.27
C GLU A 172 -20.47 16.06 12.60
N ARG A 173 -19.18 15.76 12.73
CA ARG A 173 -18.48 15.95 14.00
C ARG A 173 -16.99 16.22 13.87
N TYR A 174 -16.49 17.00 14.81
CA TYR A 174 -15.06 17.14 15.09
C TYR A 174 -14.70 16.46 16.41
N VAL A 175 -13.58 15.76 16.44
CA VAL A 175 -12.94 15.25 17.66
C VAL A 175 -11.62 15.99 17.82
N LEU A 176 -11.55 16.85 18.82
CA LEU A 176 -10.39 17.65 19.19
C LEU A 176 -9.63 16.90 20.29
N THR A 177 -8.36 16.59 20.07
CA THR A 177 -7.57 15.84 21.05
C THR A 177 -6.24 16.52 21.32
N ILE A 178 -5.93 16.72 22.61
CA ILE A 178 -4.60 17.07 23.07
C ILE A 178 -3.90 15.79 23.55
N TYR A 179 -2.74 15.49 22.97
CA TYR A 179 -1.88 14.40 23.40
C TYR A 179 -0.70 14.96 24.18
N GLU A 180 -0.23 14.20 25.17
CA GLU A 180 0.96 14.46 25.99
C GLU A 180 1.94 13.30 25.82
N SER A 181 3.23 13.60 25.75
CA SER A 181 4.28 12.59 25.61
C SER A 181 4.44 11.76 26.87
N ASN A 182 4.71 10.47 26.72
CA ASN A 182 4.99 9.55 27.82
C ASN A 182 6.37 9.78 28.49
N ALA A 183 7.18 10.70 27.98
CA ALA A 183 8.51 11.02 28.53
C ALA A 183 8.41 11.68 29.91
N ALA A 184 9.42 11.48 30.76
CA ALA A 184 9.38 11.91 32.16
C ALA A 184 9.29 13.43 32.36
N GLN A 185 10.18 14.22 31.73
CA GLN A 185 10.11 15.69 31.58
C GLN A 185 11.18 16.15 30.56
N PRO A 186 10.99 17.28 29.84
CA PRO A 186 9.74 18.03 29.73
C PRO A 186 8.72 17.29 28.87
N HIS A 187 7.44 17.39 29.21
CA HIS A 187 6.39 16.86 28.35
C HIS A 187 6.24 17.67 27.06
N LEU A 188 5.94 16.95 25.97
CA LEU A 188 5.64 17.50 24.67
C LEU A 188 4.19 17.20 24.30
N TYR A 189 3.54 18.17 23.66
CA TYR A 189 2.12 18.15 23.39
C TYR A 189 1.81 18.26 21.90
N TRP A 190 0.75 17.56 21.48
CA TRP A 190 0.16 17.66 20.16
C TRP A 190 -1.31 18.01 20.26
N PHE A 191 -1.75 18.96 19.44
CA PHE A 191 -3.17 19.16 19.16
C PHE A 191 -3.53 18.57 17.81
N ILE A 192 -4.51 17.65 17.79
CA ILE A 192 -5.00 16.96 16.60
C ILE A 192 -6.50 17.11 16.51
N VAL A 193 -7.00 17.35 15.30
CA VAL A 193 -8.43 17.40 15.00
C VAL A 193 -8.78 16.31 14.01
N LYS A 194 -9.81 15.51 14.32
CA LYS A 194 -10.41 14.55 13.39
C LYS A 194 -11.79 15.05 12.99
N TYR A 195 -12.04 15.14 11.68
CA TYR A 195 -13.33 15.55 11.14
C TYR A 195 -14.03 14.38 10.44
N TYR A 196 -15.31 14.19 10.74
CA TYR A 196 -16.17 13.18 10.15
C TYR A 196 -17.35 13.88 9.50
N LYS A 197 -17.57 13.64 8.20
CA LYS A 197 -18.57 14.39 7.43
C LYS A 197 -20.00 13.91 7.67
N LYS A 198 -20.18 12.63 7.99
CA LYS A 198 -21.49 12.00 8.12
C LYS A 198 -21.52 10.93 9.20
N LYS A 199 -22.72 10.59 9.66
CA LYS A 199 -22.95 9.45 10.55
C LYS A 199 -22.40 8.16 9.92
N GLY A 200 -21.68 7.37 10.73
CA GLY A 200 -21.08 6.10 10.30
C GLY A 200 -19.79 6.22 9.49
N ASP A 201 -19.28 7.43 9.26
CA ASP A 201 -17.98 7.62 8.58
C ASP A 201 -16.84 7.01 9.40
N THR A 202 -16.06 6.13 8.77
CA THR A 202 -14.93 5.42 9.38
C THR A 202 -13.60 6.13 9.13
N HIS A 203 -13.54 7.00 8.11
CA HIS A 203 -12.32 7.66 7.67
C HIS A 203 -12.35 9.16 7.99
N ALA A 204 -11.74 9.54 9.11
CA ALA A 204 -11.64 10.94 9.48
C ALA A 204 -10.65 11.72 8.60
N LYS A 205 -11.01 12.95 8.22
CA LYS A 205 -10.02 13.93 7.75
C LYS A 205 -9.26 14.46 8.96
N VAL A 206 -7.97 14.15 9.05
CA VAL A 206 -7.11 14.60 10.15
C VAL A 206 -6.50 15.96 9.82
N HIS A 207 -6.63 16.90 10.73
CA HIS A 207 -5.99 18.20 10.69
C HIS A 207 -5.03 18.34 11.88
N ARG A 208 -3.80 18.76 11.58
CA ARG A 208 -2.70 18.88 12.53
C ARG A 208 -2.13 20.31 12.43
N PRO A 209 -2.53 21.24 13.31
CA PRO A 209 -2.13 22.64 13.21
C PRO A 209 -0.63 22.92 13.40
N SER A 210 0.13 21.98 13.94
CA SER A 210 1.58 22.09 14.14
C SER A 210 2.34 20.97 13.43
N ASN A 211 3.48 21.27 12.82
CA ASN A 211 4.34 20.25 12.19
C ASN A 211 5.24 19.52 13.22
N SER A 212 5.38 20.05 14.44
CA SER A 212 6.21 19.51 15.50
C SER A 212 5.50 19.54 16.86
N PRO A 213 5.88 18.65 17.81
CA PRO A 213 5.35 18.72 19.17
C PRO A 213 5.82 20.02 19.81
N GLY A 214 5.07 20.52 20.78
CA GLY A 214 5.44 21.76 21.49
C GLY A 214 5.08 21.74 22.96
N VAL A 215 5.25 22.88 23.61
CA VAL A 215 4.80 23.10 24.99
C VAL A 215 3.27 23.14 25.07
N PHE A 216 2.72 22.85 26.25
CA PHE A 216 1.27 22.79 26.49
C PHE A 216 0.56 24.07 26.06
N SER A 217 1.08 25.25 26.44
CA SER A 217 0.46 26.55 26.14
C SER A 217 0.20 26.76 24.65
N ARG A 218 1.12 26.32 23.78
CA ARG A 218 0.96 26.38 22.33
C ARG A 218 -0.14 25.44 21.84
N ALA A 219 -0.13 24.19 22.28
CA ALA A 219 -1.14 23.20 21.88
C ALA A 219 -2.55 23.62 22.36
N PHE A 220 -2.63 24.17 23.57
CA PHE A 220 -3.87 24.66 24.16
C PHE A 220 -4.40 25.91 23.45
N ALA A 221 -3.54 26.88 23.12
CA ALA A 221 -3.95 28.06 22.35
C ALA A 221 -4.50 27.69 20.96
N GLN A 222 -3.88 26.70 20.29
CA GLN A 222 -4.39 26.17 19.02
C GLN A 222 -5.76 25.50 19.18
N PHE A 223 -5.93 24.75 20.28
CA PHE A 223 -7.20 24.13 20.65
C PHE A 223 -8.29 25.19 20.88
N GLU A 224 -8.04 26.22 21.69
CA GLU A 224 -9.00 27.28 21.99
C GLU A 224 -9.39 28.06 20.74
N SER A 225 -8.42 28.41 19.90
CA SER A 225 -8.66 29.09 18.63
C SER A 225 -9.55 28.26 17.71
N PHE A 226 -9.27 26.96 17.58
CA PHE A 226 -10.08 26.06 16.76
C PHE A 226 -11.50 25.90 17.34
N PHE A 227 -11.62 25.72 18.67
CA PHE A 227 -12.90 25.60 19.35
C PHE A 227 -13.76 26.84 19.11
N LEU A 228 -13.22 28.03 19.40
CA LEU A 228 -13.90 29.31 19.18
C LEU A 228 -14.36 29.47 17.73
N CYS A 229 -13.49 29.13 16.76
CA CYS A 229 -13.84 29.21 15.34
C CYS A 229 -15.00 28.28 14.95
N LYS A 230 -15.15 27.12 15.60
CA LYS A 230 -16.20 26.14 15.29
C LYS A 230 -17.48 26.33 16.08
N THR A 231 -17.42 26.83 17.30
CA THR A 231 -18.56 26.93 18.21
C THR A 231 -19.06 28.37 18.41
N GLY A 232 -18.23 29.37 18.08
CA GLY A 232 -18.51 30.78 18.40
C GLY A 232 -18.33 31.12 19.89
N LEU A 233 -17.92 30.17 20.73
CA LEU A 233 -17.78 30.35 22.18
C LEU A 233 -16.32 30.16 22.62
N PRO A 234 -15.79 30.99 23.53
CA PRO A 234 -14.54 30.71 24.21
C PRO A 234 -14.62 29.38 24.98
N TRP A 235 -13.50 28.65 25.08
CA TRP A 235 -13.47 27.36 25.79
C TRP A 235 -13.90 27.48 27.27
N ALA A 236 -13.56 28.59 27.93
CA ALA A 236 -14.01 28.88 29.30
C ALA A 236 -15.54 28.95 29.43
N GLN A 237 -16.24 29.29 28.35
CA GLN A 237 -17.70 29.46 28.28
C GLN A 237 -18.41 28.27 27.63
N ARG A 238 -17.72 27.15 27.41
CA ARG A 238 -18.21 25.97 26.69
C ARG A 238 -19.52 25.37 27.21
N LEU A 239 -19.91 25.67 28.45
CA LEU A 239 -21.13 25.17 29.09
C LEU A 239 -22.33 26.13 29.01
N LEU A 240 -22.14 27.36 28.54
CA LEU A 240 -23.19 28.40 28.57
C LEU A 240 -24.23 28.27 27.45
N GLY A 241 -24.11 27.28 26.56
CA GLY A 241 -24.98 27.16 25.38
C GLY A 241 -24.80 28.32 24.39
N PRO A 242 -25.54 28.34 23.26
CA PRO A 242 -25.55 29.49 22.36
C PRO A 242 -25.96 30.74 23.12
N GLY A 243 -25.12 31.79 23.09
CA GLY A 243 -25.43 33.05 23.76
C GLY A 243 -26.57 33.80 23.07
N PRO A 244 -27.28 34.70 23.78
CA PRO A 244 -28.47 35.42 23.30
C PRO A 244 -28.24 36.32 22.08
N THR A 245 -26.99 36.53 21.68
CA THR A 245 -26.59 37.36 20.52
C THR A 245 -26.41 36.56 19.23
N THR A 246 -26.53 35.22 19.27
CA THR A 246 -26.35 34.38 18.08
C THR A 246 -27.64 34.38 17.25
N THR A 247 -27.57 34.82 16.00
CA THR A 247 -28.73 34.75 15.11
C THR A 247 -29.07 33.30 14.78
N ALA A 248 -30.37 32.96 14.64
CA ALA A 248 -30.83 31.60 14.32
C ALA A 248 -30.14 30.99 13.09
N THR A 249 -29.75 31.82 12.11
CA THR A 249 -29.00 31.40 10.92
C THR A 249 -27.54 31.06 11.22
N ALA A 250 -26.89 31.76 12.14
CA ALA A 250 -25.53 31.45 12.58
C ALA A 250 -25.51 30.20 13.47
N GLU A 251 -26.53 30.00 14.31
CA GLU A 251 -26.67 28.81 15.16
C GLU A 251 -26.71 27.51 14.37
N LYS A 252 -27.41 27.48 13.22
CA LYS A 252 -27.47 26.29 12.35
C LYS A 252 -26.12 25.92 11.72
N LYS A 253 -25.18 26.88 11.61
CA LYS A 253 -23.85 26.65 11.03
C LYS A 253 -22.79 26.24 12.04
N LEU A 254 -22.98 26.55 13.32
CA LEU A 254 -22.00 26.32 14.37
C LEU A 254 -22.07 24.89 14.93
N PHE A 255 -20.95 24.40 15.44
CA PHE A 255 -20.88 23.12 16.13
C PHE A 255 -21.18 23.30 17.62
N ARG A 256 -21.80 22.28 18.22
CA ARG A 256 -22.10 22.23 19.65
C ARG A 256 -21.15 21.30 20.38
N TYR A 257 -20.68 21.72 21.54
CA TYR A 257 -19.89 20.89 22.44
C TYR A 257 -20.82 19.99 23.26
N THR A 258 -20.46 18.71 23.34
CA THR A 258 -21.13 17.76 24.24
C THR A 258 -20.15 17.34 25.33
N PRO A 259 -20.44 17.64 26.62
CA PRO A 259 -19.59 17.20 27.70
C PRO A 259 -19.54 15.66 27.77
N PRO A 260 -18.37 15.07 28.11
CA PRO A 260 -18.26 13.63 28.31
C PRO A 260 -19.24 13.18 29.38
N VAL A 261 -20.12 12.24 29.05
CA VAL A 261 -21.04 11.65 30.02
C VAL A 261 -20.23 10.68 30.88
N GLY A 262 -20.05 11.00 32.16
CA GLY A 262 -19.32 10.13 33.09
C GLY A 262 -20.04 8.79 33.21
N VAL A 263 -19.39 7.70 32.77
CA VAL A 263 -19.87 6.35 33.06
C VAL A 263 -19.54 6.04 34.51
N PHE A 264 -20.44 6.43 35.44
CA PHE A 264 -20.37 6.00 36.82
C PHE A 264 -20.47 4.47 36.86
N HIS A 265 -19.34 3.79 37.04
CA HIS A 265 -19.32 2.36 37.35
C HIS A 265 -19.83 2.23 38.78
N HIS A 266 -21.09 1.85 38.94
CA HIS A 266 -21.61 1.44 40.23
C HIS A 266 -20.89 0.14 40.61
N ARG A 267 -19.86 0.24 41.44
CA ARG A 267 -19.26 -0.92 42.09
C ARG A 267 -20.32 -1.44 43.06
N GLN A 268 -21.04 -2.49 42.68
CA GLN A 268 -21.81 -3.26 43.65
C GLN A 268 -20.80 -3.98 44.55
N THR A 269 -20.66 -3.48 45.77
CA THR A 269 -20.11 -4.24 46.88
C THR A 269 -21.19 -5.21 47.35
N GLY A 270 -21.17 -6.44 46.83
CA GLY A 270 -21.96 -7.56 47.34
C GLY A 270 -21.06 -8.45 48.19
N THR A 271 -21.17 -8.27 49.50
CA THR A 271 -20.58 -9.04 50.58
C THR A 271 -20.92 -10.54 50.53
N GLN A 272 -19.97 -11.33 51.05
CA GLN A 272 -20.07 -12.76 51.35
C GLN A 272 -21.22 -13.12 52.31
N GLY A 273 -21.63 -14.40 52.22
CA GLY A 273 -22.32 -15.20 53.24
C GLY A 273 -22.59 -16.56 52.59
N GLU A 274 -21.73 -17.58 52.73
CA GLU A 274 -21.67 -18.51 53.87
C GLU A 274 -23.05 -18.88 54.41
N SER A 275 -23.67 -19.91 53.83
CA SER A 275 -23.88 -21.24 54.44
C SER A 275 -24.53 -22.20 53.43
#